data_AF-A0A357AQK4-F1
#
_entry.id   AF-A0A357AQK4-F1
#
_cell.length_a   1.000
_cell.length_b   1.000
_cell.length_c   1.000
_cell.angle_alpha   90.00
_cell.angle_beta   90.00
_cell.angle_gamma   90.00
#
_symmetry.space_group_name_H-M   'P 1'
#
loop_
_entity.id
_entity.type
_entity.pdbx_description
1 polymer ?
#
loop_
_entity_poly.entity_id
_entity_poly.type
_entity_poly.pdbx_seq_one_letter_code
_entity_poly.pdbx_strand_id
1 'polypeptide(L)'
;MFTLLHSIEEGNNYETYEKYDCFNWGIEKKKEENIKHFGFSFHGSPTLLEEILDKYPEVVFVRIQLNYIDWDNPVIASGKLYSILKERNIPMVIMEPVKGGTLASPPPEAVEKFKEN
;
A
#
# COMPACT_ATOMS: atom_id res chain seq x y z
N MET A 1 -9.26 15.40 5.22
CA MET A 1 -8.32 14.76 6.16
C MET A 1 -8.22 13.30 5.79
N PHE A 2 -6.99 12.81 5.56
CA PHE A 2 -6.70 11.41 5.28
C PHE A 2 -6.22 10.75 6.58
N THR A 3 -6.82 9.62 6.94
CA THR A 3 -6.44 8.81 8.09
C THR A 3 -6.21 7.39 7.61
N LEU A 4 -5.20 6.71 8.17
CA LEU A 4 -4.91 5.32 7.82
C LEU A 4 -4.56 4.48 9.04
N LEU A 5 -4.89 3.19 8.98
CA LEU A 5 -4.28 2.18 9.85
C LEU A 5 -2.85 1.92 9.37
N HIS A 6 -1.91 1.88 10.31
CA HIS A 6 -0.49 1.86 10.00
C HIS A 6 0.07 0.45 9.99
N SER A 7 0.88 0.16 8.97
CA SER A 7 1.60 -1.10 8.80
C SER A 7 0.69 -2.32 8.93
N ILE A 8 -0.13 -2.58 7.91
CA ILE A 8 -0.89 -3.82 7.85
C ILE A 8 -0.07 -4.88 7.13
N GLU A 9 0.22 -5.96 7.83
CA GLU A 9 0.87 -7.16 7.33
C GLU A 9 0.41 -8.37 8.16
N GLU A 10 0.69 -9.58 7.64
CA GLU A 10 0.37 -10.84 8.28
C GLU A 10 0.87 -10.95 9.73
N GLY A 11 0.16 -11.74 10.53
CA GLY A 11 0.50 -12.03 11.92
C GLY A 11 0.00 -10.94 12.87
N ASN A 12 0.78 -10.68 13.92
CA ASN A 12 0.36 -9.88 15.07
C ASN A 12 -0.21 -8.51 14.71
N ASN A 13 0.25 -7.89 13.63
CA ASN A 13 -0.17 -6.54 13.27
C ASN A 13 -1.62 -6.53 12.78
N TYR A 14 -1.93 -7.28 11.71
CA TYR A 14 -3.31 -7.45 11.25
C TYR A 14 -4.23 -8.05 12.33
N GLU A 15 -3.76 -9.06 13.06
CA GLU A 15 -4.52 -9.67 14.16
C GLU A 15 -4.88 -8.66 15.26
N THR A 16 -4.01 -7.68 15.54
CA THR A 16 -4.30 -6.62 16.51
C THR A 16 -5.40 -5.70 16.02
N TYR A 17 -5.36 -5.26 14.76
CA TYR A 17 -6.40 -4.41 14.18
C TYR A 17 -7.76 -5.11 14.12
N GLU A 18 -7.76 -6.41 13.85
CA GLU A 18 -8.94 -7.27 13.90
C GLU A 18 -9.48 -7.41 15.32
N LYS A 19 -8.62 -7.76 16.28
CA LYS A 19 -9.00 -7.95 17.69
C LYS A 19 -9.66 -6.73 18.31
N TYR A 20 -9.21 -5.53 17.95
CA TYR A 20 -9.73 -4.26 18.48
C TYR A 20 -10.71 -3.56 17.53
N ASP A 21 -11.11 -4.24 16.45
CA ASP A 21 -12.10 -3.76 15.48
C ASP A 21 -11.79 -2.38 14.89
N CYS A 22 -10.50 -2.12 14.65
CA CYS A 22 -10.00 -0.80 14.26
C CYS A 22 -10.47 -0.39 12.85
N PHE A 23 -10.73 -1.34 11.96
CA PHE A 23 -11.29 -1.05 10.63
C PHE A 23 -12.70 -0.47 10.75
N ASN A 24 -13.59 -1.12 11.52
CA ASN A 24 -14.94 -0.61 11.73
C ASN A 24 -14.92 0.72 12.49
N TRP A 25 -14.04 0.89 13.47
CA TRP A 25 -13.84 2.19 14.11
C TRP A 25 -13.56 3.30 13.10
N GLY A 26 -12.64 3.06 12.14
CA GLY A 26 -12.34 4.06 11.10
C GLY A 26 -13.52 4.31 10.15
N ILE A 27 -14.27 3.26 9.82
CA ILE A 27 -15.49 3.35 9.00
C ILE A 27 -16.57 4.16 9.72
N GLU A 28 -16.76 3.95 11.03
CA GLU A 28 -17.70 4.73 11.85
C GLU A 28 -17.27 6.19 11.93
N LYS A 29 -15.99 6.48 12.18
CA LYS A 29 -15.48 7.86 12.19
C LYS A 29 -15.62 8.56 10.84
N LYS A 30 -15.56 7.81 9.74
CA LYS A 30 -15.88 8.34 8.40
C LYS A 30 -17.38 8.64 8.26
N LYS A 31 -18.27 7.76 8.73
CA LYS A 31 -19.73 7.98 8.72
C LYS A 31 -20.16 9.19 9.58
N GLU A 32 -19.45 9.44 10.66
CA GLU A 32 -19.64 10.62 11.52
C GLU A 32 -19.04 11.92 10.91
N GLU A 33 -18.47 11.87 9.71
CA GLU A 33 -17.78 12.99 9.05
C GLU A 33 -16.54 13.52 9.81
N ASN A 34 -16.09 12.81 10.85
CA ASN A 34 -14.87 13.12 11.60
C ASN A 34 -13.60 12.86 10.76
N ILE A 35 -13.67 11.90 9.83
CA ILE A 35 -12.60 11.56 8.88
C ILE A 35 -13.17 11.62 7.45
N LYS A 36 -12.47 12.27 6.52
CA LYS A 36 -12.93 12.38 5.12
C LYS A 36 -12.51 11.19 4.26
N HIS A 37 -11.28 10.69 4.45
CA HIS A 37 -10.75 9.56 3.71
C HIS A 37 -10.08 8.59 4.67
N PHE A 38 -10.54 7.35 4.67
CA PHE A 38 -10.02 6.28 5.52
C PHE A 38 -9.38 5.18 4.66
N GLY A 39 -8.20 4.71 5.06
CA GLY A 39 -7.45 3.69 4.35
C GLY A 39 -6.45 2.97 5.24
N PHE A 40 -5.46 2.33 4.63
CA PHE A 40 -4.39 1.67 5.38
C PHE A 40 -3.06 1.71 4.62
N SER A 41 -1.96 1.61 5.37
CA SER A 41 -0.63 1.33 4.84
C SER A 41 -0.42 -0.18 4.83
N PHE A 42 0.05 -0.74 3.73
CA PHE A 42 0.10 -2.18 3.54
C PHE A 42 1.51 -2.67 3.19
N HIS A 43 1.94 -3.74 3.86
CA HIS A 43 3.25 -4.39 3.69
C HIS A 43 3.14 -5.92 3.66
N GLY A 44 1.91 -6.47 3.59
CA GLY A 44 1.67 -7.91 3.56
C GLY A 44 1.63 -8.52 2.15
N SER A 45 1.12 -9.73 2.06
CA SER A 45 0.99 -10.47 0.80
C SER A 45 -0.17 -9.97 -0.08
N PRO A 46 -0.12 -10.23 -1.40
CA PRO A 46 -1.25 -9.98 -2.29
C PRO A 46 -2.56 -10.64 -1.83
N THR A 47 -2.49 -11.87 -1.28
CA THR A 47 -3.66 -12.59 -0.79
C THR A 47 -4.34 -11.85 0.37
N LEU A 48 -3.55 -11.44 1.37
CA LEU A 48 -4.10 -10.68 2.50
C LEU A 48 -4.68 -9.32 2.06
N LEU A 49 -4.06 -8.67 1.07
CA LEU A 49 -4.61 -7.43 0.52
C LEU A 49 -6.02 -7.64 -0.02
N GLU A 50 -6.22 -8.68 -0.83
CA GLU A 50 -7.54 -8.99 -1.39
C GLU A 50 -8.56 -9.30 -0.29
N GLU A 51 -8.18 -10.12 0.70
CA GLU A 51 -9.05 -10.44 1.84
C GLU A 51 -9.52 -9.20 2.60
N ILE A 52 -8.60 -8.25 2.88
CA ILE A 52 -8.94 -7.01 3.59
C ILE A 52 -9.84 -6.12 2.72
N LEU A 53 -9.55 -6.00 1.43
CA LEU A 53 -10.34 -5.18 0.51
C LEU A 53 -11.75 -5.73 0.29
N ASP A 54 -11.90 -7.06 0.26
CA ASP A 54 -13.20 -7.73 0.16
C ASP A 54 -14.01 -7.56 1.45
N LYS A 55 -13.33 -7.61 2.60
CA LYS A 55 -13.96 -7.48 3.92
C LYS A 55 -14.35 -6.05 4.27
N TYR A 56 -13.56 -5.06 3.85
CA TYR A 56 -13.75 -3.64 4.19
C TYR A 56 -13.85 -2.76 2.93
N PRO A 57 -14.91 -2.89 2.13
CA PRO A 57 -15.09 -2.14 0.88
C PRO A 57 -15.20 -0.62 1.08
N GLU A 58 -15.42 -0.14 2.31
CA GLU A 58 -15.47 1.28 2.65
C GLU A 58 -14.09 1.97 2.70
N VAL A 59 -13.00 1.20 2.64
CA VAL A 59 -11.64 1.71 2.45
C VAL A 59 -11.53 2.40 1.10
N VAL A 60 -11.03 3.64 1.09
CA VAL A 60 -11.00 4.49 -0.12
C VAL A 60 -9.60 4.75 -0.68
N PHE A 61 -8.55 4.32 0.01
CA PHE A 61 -7.18 4.34 -0.51
C PHE A 61 -6.28 3.35 0.23
N VAL A 62 -5.20 2.93 -0.44
CA VAL A 62 -4.17 2.09 0.16
C VAL A 62 -2.81 2.72 -0.10
N ARG A 63 -1.94 2.70 0.90
CA ARG A 63 -0.54 3.12 0.77
C ARG A 63 0.36 1.89 0.63
N ILE A 64 1.11 1.79 -0.46
CA ILE A 64 2.00 0.65 -0.75
C ILE A 64 3.42 1.12 -1.09
N GLN A 65 4.41 0.25 -0.86
CA GLN A 65 5.73 0.42 -1.42
C GLN A 65 5.73 0.05 -2.91
N LEU A 66 6.16 0.97 -3.76
CA LEU A 66 6.21 0.75 -5.21
C LEU A 66 7.43 1.46 -5.82
N ASN A 67 8.33 0.66 -6.38
CA ASN A 67 9.43 1.09 -7.23
C ASN A 67 9.81 -0.04 -8.21
N TYR A 68 10.64 0.26 -9.19
CA TYR A 68 10.98 -0.71 -10.24
C TYR A 68 11.86 -1.88 -9.76
N ILE A 69 12.60 -1.73 -8.65
CA ILE A 69 13.40 -2.84 -8.09
C ILE A 69 12.51 -3.84 -7.37
N ASP A 70 11.47 -3.36 -6.70
CA ASP A 70 10.60 -4.19 -5.87
C ASP A 70 9.42 -4.80 -6.64
N TRP A 71 9.34 -4.57 -7.96
CA TRP A 71 8.24 -5.01 -8.81
C TRP A 71 7.93 -6.50 -8.66
N ASP A 72 8.94 -7.36 -8.85
CA ASP A 72 8.85 -8.81 -8.73
C ASP A 72 9.50 -9.35 -7.44
N ASN A 73 9.79 -8.49 -6.47
CA ASN A 73 10.37 -8.92 -5.20
C ASN A 73 9.40 -9.89 -4.48
N PRO A 74 9.85 -11.06 -4.02
CA PRO A 74 8.95 -12.08 -3.45
C PRO A 74 8.32 -11.67 -2.11
N VAL A 75 8.92 -10.70 -1.41
CA VAL A 75 8.42 -10.20 -0.12
C VAL A 75 7.56 -8.96 -0.33
N ILE A 76 8.05 -7.98 -1.09
CA ILE A 76 7.36 -6.69 -1.25
C ILE A 76 6.26 -6.77 -2.32
N ALA A 77 6.47 -7.55 -3.37
CA ALA A 77 5.51 -7.84 -4.43
C ALA A 77 4.85 -6.60 -5.05
N SER A 78 5.59 -5.50 -5.22
CA SER A 78 5.03 -4.20 -5.59
C SER A 78 4.16 -4.25 -6.85
N GLY A 79 4.58 -5.02 -7.86
CA GLY A 79 3.83 -5.17 -9.11
C GLY A 79 2.48 -5.86 -8.93
N LYS A 80 2.41 -6.87 -8.05
CA LYS A 80 1.16 -7.59 -7.74
C LYS A 80 0.22 -6.70 -6.93
N LEU A 81 0.71 -6.02 -5.91
CA LEU A 81 -0.08 -5.09 -5.10
C LEU A 81 -0.65 -3.96 -5.97
N TYR A 82 0.18 -3.37 -6.83
CA TYR A 82 -0.25 -2.35 -7.79
C TYR A 82 -1.36 -2.87 -8.73
N SER A 83 -1.21 -4.09 -9.25
CA SER A 83 -2.17 -4.66 -10.20
C SER A 83 -3.55 -4.86 -9.55
N ILE A 84 -3.58 -5.43 -8.34
CA ILE A 84 -4.81 -5.61 -7.55
C ILE A 84 -5.52 -4.27 -7.32
N LEU A 85 -4.79 -3.27 -6.83
CA LEU A 85 -5.37 -1.95 -6.51
C LEU A 85 -5.84 -1.23 -7.77
N LYS A 86 -5.09 -1.33 -8.87
CA LYS A 86 -5.46 -0.76 -10.17
C LYS A 86 -6.73 -1.40 -10.73
N GLU A 87 -6.81 -2.72 -10.75
CA GLU A 87 -7.98 -3.46 -11.27
C GLU A 87 -9.24 -3.12 -10.48
N ARG A 88 -9.11 -2.91 -9.17
CA ARG A 88 -10.19 -2.51 -8.26
C ARG A 88 -10.48 -0.99 -8.27
N ASN A 89 -9.78 -0.20 -9.08
CA ASN A 89 -9.87 1.27 -9.11
C ASN A 89 -9.68 1.94 -7.74
N ILE A 90 -8.80 1.38 -6.91
CA ILE A 90 -8.50 1.92 -5.58
C ILE A 90 -7.33 2.90 -5.67
N PRO A 91 -7.49 4.16 -5.22
CA PRO A 91 -6.40 5.12 -5.14
C PRO A 91 -5.22 4.62 -4.31
N MET A 92 -4.02 4.88 -4.81
CA MET A 92 -2.76 4.46 -4.20
C MET A 92 -1.95 5.66 -3.73
N VAL A 93 -1.36 5.57 -2.54
CA VAL A 93 -0.29 6.46 -2.08
C VAL A 93 1.02 5.69 -2.15
N ILE A 94 2.01 6.22 -2.86
CA ILE A 94 3.28 5.50 -3.11
C ILE A 94 4.32 5.82 -2.04
N MET A 95 4.86 4.76 -1.42
CA MET A 95 6.02 4.79 -0.53
C MET A 95 7.26 4.24 -1.23
N GLU A 96 8.43 4.63 -0.71
CA GLU A 96 9.74 4.18 -1.20
C GLU A 96 9.93 4.28 -2.73
N PRO A 97 9.48 5.37 -3.41
CA PRO A 97 9.60 5.48 -4.87
C PRO A 97 11.06 5.53 -5.33
N VAL A 98 11.98 5.93 -4.44
CA VAL A 98 13.43 6.01 -4.69
C VAL A 98 14.24 5.02 -3.85
N LYS A 99 13.58 4.07 -3.17
CA LYS A 99 14.18 3.03 -2.33
C LYS A 99 15.31 3.54 -1.41
N GLY A 100 14.95 4.40 -0.46
CA GLY A 100 15.89 5.04 0.46
C GLY A 100 16.94 5.95 -0.21
N GLY A 101 16.69 6.40 -1.44
CA GLY A 101 17.63 7.20 -2.26
C GLY A 101 18.52 6.37 -3.18
N THR A 102 18.50 5.04 -3.09
CA THR A 102 19.29 4.15 -3.95
C THR A 102 19.01 4.39 -5.44
N LEU A 103 17.74 4.67 -5.80
CA LEU A 103 17.34 4.90 -7.19
C LEU A 103 17.60 6.34 -7.67
N ALA A 104 17.97 7.24 -6.76
CA ALA A 104 18.40 8.59 -7.14
C ALA A 104 19.82 8.60 -7.72
N SER A 105 20.61 7.56 -7.46
CA SER A 105 21.98 7.39 -7.96
C SER A 105 22.16 6.03 -8.65
N PRO A 106 21.53 5.82 -9.81
CA PRO A 106 21.66 4.56 -10.54
C PRO A 106 23.10 4.33 -11.01
N PRO A 107 23.52 3.06 -11.22
CA PRO A 107 24.86 2.75 -11.70
C PRO A 107 25.13 3.42 -13.06
N PRO A 108 26.39 3.77 -13.40
CA PRO A 108 26.74 4.47 -14.64
C PRO A 108 26.15 3.82 -15.89
N GLU A 109 26.16 2.49 -15.97
CA GLU A 109 25.58 1.71 -17.08
C GLU A 109 24.09 1.99 -17.29
N ALA A 110 23.33 2.17 -16.21
CA ALA A 110 21.91 2.52 -16.30
C ALA A 110 21.75 3.97 -16.76
N VAL A 111 22.59 4.89 -16.28
CA VAL A 111 22.59 6.30 -16.69
C VAL A 111 22.86 6.44 -18.19
N GLU A 112 23.79 5.66 -18.74
CA GLU A 112 24.11 5.68 -20.17
C GLU A 112 22.91 5.27 -21.03
N LYS A 113 22.22 4.17 -20.67
CA LYS A 113 21.00 3.73 -21.38
C LYS A 113 19.87 4.78 -21.39
N PHE A 114 19.77 5.63 -20.36
CA PHE A 114 18.79 6.72 -20.32
C PHE A 114 19.14 7.89 -21.24
N LYS A 115 20.41 8.08 -21.62
CA LYS A 115 20.86 9.17 -22.50
C LYS A 115 20.76 8.84 -23.99
N GLU A 116 20.60 7.57 -24.33
CA GLU A 116 20.49 7.08 -25.72
C GLU A 116 19.06 7.15 -26.29
N ASN A 117 18.09 7.62 -25.51
CA ASN A 117 16.71 7.90 -25.93
C ASN A 117 16.44 9.42 -25.96
#